data_AF-A0A511F9Y1-F1
#
_entry.id   AF-A0A511F9Y1-F1
#
_cell.length_a   1.000
_cell.length_b   1.000
_cell.length_c   1.000
_cell.angle_alpha   90.00
_cell.angle_beta   90.00
_cell.angle_gamma   90.00
#
_symmetry.space_group_name_H-M   'P 1'
#
loop_
_entity.id
_entity.type
_entity.pdbx_description
1 polymer ?
#
loop_
_entity_poly.entity_id
_entity_poly.type
_entity_poly.pdbx_seq_one_letter_code
_entity_poly.pdbx_strand_id
1 'polypeptide(L)'
;MTATDCSGWVATLRGETVLYAGTAHVDEGHMERRTLRMHTRRLGGSPAPDRSRAVTLLVHGDLGGRRLTDPERGYSQKLVFVERVMCERDQHVHVIDDHGFEELLHGRPAPCYGLRASSGSLVAEPAGGQYGSESDGC
;
A
#
# COMPACT_ATOMS: atom_id res chain seq x y z
N MET A 1 -0.37 -15.27 4.18
CA MET A 1 0.94 -14.66 3.94
C MET A 1 1.29 -13.87 5.18
N THR A 2 2.20 -14.40 5.99
CA THR A 2 2.81 -13.66 7.10
C THR A 2 3.77 -12.62 6.53
N ALA A 3 4.18 -11.63 7.32
CA ALA A 3 5.12 -10.58 6.88
C ALA A 3 6.44 -11.12 6.28
N THR A 4 6.78 -12.38 6.57
CA THR A 4 7.97 -13.10 6.10
C THR A 4 7.90 -13.59 4.65
N ASP A 5 6.71 -13.65 4.02
CA ASP A 5 6.53 -14.11 2.63
C ASP A 5 6.54 -12.98 1.59
N CYS A 6 6.70 -11.72 2.01
CA CYS A 6 6.80 -10.63 1.07
C CYS A 6 8.15 -10.68 0.34
N SER A 7 8.11 -10.96 -0.96
CA SER A 7 9.29 -10.95 -1.84
C SER A 7 9.88 -9.54 -2.09
N GLY A 8 9.27 -8.51 -1.50
CA GLY A 8 9.55 -7.11 -1.79
C GLY A 8 8.86 -6.59 -3.05
N TRP A 9 8.05 -7.43 -3.71
CA TRP A 9 7.37 -7.09 -4.97
C TRP A 9 5.93 -7.61 -4.99
N VAL A 10 5.07 -6.87 -5.68
CA VAL A 10 3.72 -7.29 -6.06
C VAL A 10 3.74 -7.63 -7.55
N ALA A 11 3.48 -8.88 -7.90
CA ALA A 11 3.54 -9.32 -9.31
C ALA A 11 2.28 -8.96 -10.10
N THR A 12 1.12 -8.92 -9.44
CA THR A 12 -0.18 -8.73 -10.08
C THR A 12 -1.24 -8.29 -9.05
N LEU A 13 -2.35 -7.72 -9.53
CA LEU A 13 -3.53 -7.42 -8.73
C LEU A 13 -4.46 -8.63 -8.54
N ARG A 14 -4.20 -9.76 -9.20
CA ARG A 14 -5.06 -10.94 -9.14
C ARG A 14 -5.12 -11.52 -7.73
N GLY A 15 -6.32 -11.58 -7.16
CA GLY A 15 -6.55 -12.08 -5.80
C GLY A 15 -6.33 -11.04 -4.70
N GLU A 16 -5.80 -9.86 -5.05
CA GLU A 16 -5.54 -8.80 -4.08
C GLU A 16 -6.82 -8.06 -3.70
N THR A 17 -6.97 -7.78 -2.39
CA THR A 17 -7.99 -6.88 -1.87
C THR A 17 -7.39 -5.49 -1.66
N VAL A 18 -7.74 -4.57 -2.55
CA VAL A 18 -7.02 -3.31 -2.77
C VAL A 18 -7.69 -2.13 -2.07
N LEU A 19 -7.00 -1.52 -1.12
CA LEU A 19 -7.40 -0.27 -0.48
C LEU A 19 -6.66 0.91 -1.13
N TYR A 20 -7.36 2.02 -1.31
CA TYR A 20 -6.79 3.25 -1.86
C TYR A 20 -6.70 4.33 -0.78
N ALA A 21 -5.48 4.71 -0.41
CA ALA A 21 -5.19 5.86 0.44
C ALA A 21 -4.91 7.09 -0.42
N GLY A 22 -5.92 7.96 -0.53
CA GLY A 22 -5.79 9.21 -1.26
C GLY A 22 -6.41 9.32 -2.63
N THR A 23 -5.92 10.33 -3.35
CA THR A 23 -5.97 10.48 -4.81
C THR A 23 -4.80 9.72 -5.40
N ALA A 24 -5.08 8.90 -6.43
CA ALA A 24 -4.04 8.24 -7.21
C ALA A 24 -3.91 8.92 -8.57
N HIS A 25 -2.69 9.11 -9.01
CA HIS A 25 -2.30 9.60 -10.33
C HIS A 25 -1.84 8.43 -11.19
N VAL A 26 -2.27 8.38 -12.45
CA VAL A 26 -1.88 7.34 -13.41
C VAL A 26 -1.74 8.02 -14.76
N ASP A 27 -0.66 7.74 -15.50
CA ASP A 27 -0.44 8.27 -16.86
C ASP A 27 -0.59 9.82 -16.92
N GLU A 28 0.15 10.55 -16.08
CA GLU A 28 0.15 12.04 -16.00
C GLU A 28 -1.20 12.69 -15.62
N GLY A 29 -2.23 11.90 -15.30
CA GLY A 29 -3.59 12.36 -15.01
C GLY A 29 -4.13 11.94 -13.64
N HIS A 30 -5.07 12.74 -13.12
CA HIS A 30 -5.87 12.33 -11.96
C HIS A 30 -6.82 11.21 -12.38
N MET A 31 -6.66 10.01 -11.80
CA MET A 31 -7.61 8.95 -12.02
C MET A 31 -8.71 9.00 -10.95
N GLU A 32 -9.98 9.09 -11.39
CA GLU A 32 -11.10 9.02 -10.47
C GLU A 32 -11.11 7.68 -9.73
N ARG A 33 -11.54 7.70 -8.45
CA ARG A 33 -11.62 6.51 -7.61
C ARG A 33 -12.47 5.39 -8.22
N ARG A 34 -13.47 5.74 -9.04
CA ARG A 34 -14.30 4.77 -9.77
C ARG A 34 -13.50 4.04 -10.85
N THR A 35 -12.64 4.75 -11.57
CA THR A 35 -11.80 4.21 -12.64
C THR A 35 -10.76 3.25 -12.06
N LEU A 36 -10.07 3.65 -10.98
CA LEU A 36 -9.16 2.77 -10.23
C LEU A 36 -9.84 1.44 -9.84
N ARG A 37 -11.04 1.53 -9.25
CA ARG A 37 -11.83 0.35 -8.85
C ARG A 37 -12.21 -0.53 -10.05
N MET A 38 -12.50 0.06 -11.20
CA MET A 38 -12.80 -0.68 -12.42
C MET A 38 -11.55 -1.44 -12.92
N HIS A 39 -10.40 -0.79 -12.96
CA HIS A 39 -9.15 -1.43 -13.40
C HIS A 39 -8.73 -2.56 -12.46
N THR A 40 -8.81 -2.37 -11.14
CA THR A 40 -8.56 -3.45 -10.17
C THR A 40 -9.40 -4.69 -10.47
N ARG A 41 -10.71 -4.50 -10.69
CA ARG A 41 -11.61 -5.62 -10.98
C ARG A 41 -11.25 -6.31 -12.29
N ARG A 42 -10.90 -5.54 -13.33
CA ARG A 42 -10.48 -6.07 -14.63
C ARG A 42 -9.22 -6.94 -14.53
N LEU A 43 -8.30 -6.58 -13.62
CA LEU A 43 -7.06 -7.31 -13.39
C LEU A 43 -7.19 -8.44 -12.34
N GLY A 44 -8.41 -8.72 -11.88
CA GLY A 44 -8.71 -9.83 -10.97
C GLY A 44 -8.54 -9.50 -9.49
N GLY A 45 -8.36 -8.22 -9.14
CA GLY A 45 -8.37 -7.74 -7.76
C GLY A 45 -9.76 -7.32 -7.30
N SER A 46 -9.90 -7.13 -6.00
CA SER A 46 -11.15 -6.72 -5.34
C SER A 46 -10.96 -5.40 -4.61
N PRO A 47 -11.64 -4.30 -5.00
CA PRO A 47 -11.52 -3.06 -4.27
C PRO A 47 -12.13 -3.16 -2.88
N ALA A 48 -11.36 -2.80 -1.87
CA ALA A 48 -11.74 -2.83 -0.47
C ALA A 48 -12.59 -1.60 -0.09
N PRO A 49 -13.62 -1.75 0.78
CA PRO A 49 -14.14 -0.64 1.55
C PRO A 49 -13.08 -0.13 2.55
N ASP A 50 -13.21 1.12 2.99
CA ASP A 50 -12.18 1.86 3.73
C ASP A 50 -11.69 1.23 5.04
N ARG A 51 -12.43 0.26 5.60
CA ARG A 51 -12.10 -0.45 6.85
C ARG A 51 -12.17 -1.97 6.71
N SER A 52 -11.94 -2.49 5.51
CA SER A 52 -11.90 -3.93 5.30
C SER A 52 -10.69 -4.56 5.97
N ARG A 53 -10.91 -5.47 6.92
CA ARG A 53 -9.83 -6.28 7.50
C ARG A 53 -9.28 -7.35 6.56
N ALA A 54 -9.89 -7.51 5.38
CA ALA A 54 -9.42 -8.41 4.34
C ALA A 54 -8.45 -7.73 3.36
N VAL A 55 -8.06 -6.47 3.62
CA VAL A 55 -7.08 -5.76 2.78
C VAL A 55 -5.77 -6.55 2.70
N THR A 56 -5.23 -6.68 1.49
CA THR A 56 -3.95 -7.33 1.21
C THR A 56 -3.00 -6.44 0.42
N LEU A 57 -3.53 -5.37 -0.21
CA LEU A 57 -2.76 -4.35 -0.92
C LEU A 57 -3.29 -2.95 -0.60
N LEU A 58 -2.39 -2.04 -0.29
CA LEU A 58 -2.64 -0.61 -0.13
C LEU A 58 -1.93 0.14 -1.26
N VAL A 59 -2.70 0.90 -2.04
CA VAL A 59 -2.19 1.87 -3.00
C VAL A 59 -2.27 3.24 -2.35
N HIS A 60 -1.13 3.92 -2.22
CA HIS A 60 -1.10 5.31 -1.78
C HIS A 60 -0.78 6.23 -2.97
N GLY A 61 -1.42 7.41 -2.97
CA GLY A 61 -1.10 8.48 -3.92
C GLY A 61 0.38 8.85 -3.92
N ASP A 62 0.88 9.49 -4.98
CA ASP A 62 2.24 10.06 -5.00
C ASP A 62 2.44 10.97 -3.78
N LEU A 63 3.35 10.53 -2.91
CA LEU A 63 3.70 11.25 -1.70
C LEU A 63 4.90 12.18 -1.94
N GLY A 64 5.51 12.20 -3.13
CA GLY A 64 6.65 13.05 -3.45
C GLY A 64 7.80 12.92 -2.44
N GLY A 65 8.03 11.71 -1.92
CA GLY A 65 9.02 11.45 -0.87
C GLY A 65 8.67 11.98 0.52
N ARG A 66 7.42 12.37 0.78
CA ARG A 66 6.98 12.92 2.07
C ARG A 66 6.52 11.82 3.03
N ARG A 67 6.99 11.97 4.27
CA ARG A 67 6.63 11.23 5.48
C ARG A 67 5.10 11.08 5.61
N LEU A 68 4.58 9.87 5.89
CA LEU A 68 3.15 9.51 5.86
C LEU A 68 2.30 10.11 7.00
N THR A 69 2.72 11.22 7.59
CA THR A 69 1.96 11.94 8.61
C THR A 69 1.61 13.32 8.12
N ASP A 70 0.60 13.39 7.24
CA ASP A 70 -0.24 14.58 7.18
C ASP A 70 -1.58 14.26 7.86
N PRO A 71 -1.79 14.70 9.12
CA PRO A 71 -3.03 14.46 9.85
C PRO A 71 -4.23 15.24 9.29
N GLU A 72 -4.04 16.22 8.41
CA GLU A 72 -5.16 16.99 7.81
C GLU A 72 -5.84 16.25 6.66
N ARG A 73 -5.16 15.29 6.05
CA ARG A 73 -5.72 14.50 4.94
C ARG A 73 -6.01 13.08 5.46
N GLY A 74 -7.23 12.57 5.29
CA GLY A 74 -7.68 11.24 5.75
C GLY A 74 -6.90 10.00 5.28
N TYR A 75 -5.74 10.19 4.65
CA TYR A 75 -4.68 9.23 4.38
C TYR A 75 -4.18 8.58 5.66
N SER A 76 -3.92 9.39 6.70
CA SER A 76 -3.38 8.92 7.98
C SER A 76 -4.28 7.84 8.61
N GLN A 77 -5.60 7.98 8.56
CA GLN A 77 -6.52 6.99 9.15
C GLN A 77 -6.51 5.63 8.44
N LYS A 78 -6.35 5.60 7.11
CA LYS A 78 -6.31 4.34 6.35
C LYS A 78 -4.97 3.62 6.55
N LEU A 79 -3.90 4.39 6.64
CA LEU A 79 -2.56 3.88 6.91
C LEU A 79 -2.45 3.32 8.32
N VAL A 80 -2.94 4.05 9.32
CA VAL A 80 -3.05 3.57 10.72
C VAL A 80 -3.95 2.33 10.80
N PHE A 81 -5.05 2.31 10.04
CA PHE A 81 -5.90 1.11 9.97
C PHE A 81 -5.15 -0.09 9.39
N VAL A 82 -4.38 0.09 8.31
CA VAL A 82 -3.60 -0.98 7.68
C VAL A 82 -2.49 -1.47 8.61
N GLU A 83 -1.74 -0.57 9.23
CA GLU A 83 -0.71 -0.94 10.21
C GLU A 83 -1.30 -1.73 11.39
N ARG A 84 -2.45 -1.28 11.91
CA ARG A 84 -3.18 -2.03 12.93
C ARG A 84 -3.63 -3.41 12.45
N VAL A 85 -4.11 -3.54 11.22
CA VAL A 85 -4.50 -4.84 10.63
C VAL A 85 -3.27 -5.75 10.49
N MET A 86 -2.14 -5.22 10.06
CA MET A 86 -0.88 -5.97 9.95
C MET A 86 -0.46 -6.52 11.31
N CYS A 87 -0.47 -5.65 12.33
CA CYS A 87 -0.07 -5.99 13.70
C CYS A 87 -1.04 -6.97 14.38
N GLU A 88 -2.35 -6.70 14.35
CA GLU A 88 -3.36 -7.54 15.04
C GLU A 88 -3.53 -8.94 14.43
N ARG A 89 -3.19 -9.12 13.15
CA ARG A 89 -3.48 -10.37 12.41
C ARG A 89 -2.24 -11.13 11.95
N ASP A 90 -1.04 -10.62 12.26
CA ASP A 90 0.23 -11.11 11.69
C ASP A 90 0.13 -11.29 10.16
N GLN A 91 -0.57 -10.35 9.51
CA GLN A 91 -0.90 -10.41 8.10
C GLN A 91 -0.09 -9.37 7.35
N HIS A 92 0.62 -9.80 6.29
CA HIS A 92 1.25 -8.83 5.40
C HIS A 92 0.20 -8.09 4.56
N VAL A 93 0.36 -6.77 4.44
CA VAL A 93 -0.37 -5.96 3.46
C VAL A 93 0.68 -5.28 2.59
N HIS A 94 0.62 -5.54 1.29
CA HIS A 94 1.51 -4.88 0.34
C HIS A 94 1.21 -3.39 0.29
N VAL A 95 2.24 -2.56 0.12
CA VAL A 95 2.09 -1.12 0.01
C VAL A 95 2.79 -0.68 -1.25
N ILE A 96 2.09 -0.01 -2.15
CA ILE A 96 2.64 0.51 -3.40
C ILE A 96 2.22 1.96 -3.58
N ASP A 97 3.04 2.71 -4.31
CA ASP A 97 2.70 4.06 -4.76
C ASP A 97 1.90 4.01 -6.08
N ASP A 98 1.53 5.18 -6.56
CA ASP A 98 0.84 5.38 -7.83
C ASP A 98 1.60 4.81 -9.03
N HIS A 99 2.93 4.99 -9.06
CA HIS A 99 3.78 4.44 -10.11
C HIS A 99 3.76 2.90 -10.08
N GLY A 100 3.85 2.28 -8.89
CA GLY A 100 3.69 0.84 -8.73
C GLY A 100 2.33 0.36 -9.17
N PHE A 101 1.26 1.12 -8.88
CA PHE A 101 -0.05 0.77 -9.39
C PHE A 101 -0.12 0.83 -10.93
N GLU A 102 0.47 1.85 -11.54
CA GLU A 102 0.61 1.97 -13.01
C GLU A 102 1.38 0.79 -13.61
N GLU A 103 2.49 0.38 -13.01
CA GLU A 103 3.24 -0.82 -13.42
C GLU A 103 2.34 -2.06 -13.42
N LEU A 104 1.54 -2.26 -12.37
CA LEU A 104 0.59 -3.37 -12.29
C LEU A 104 -0.51 -3.28 -13.36
N LEU A 105 -0.95 -2.07 -13.73
CA LEU A 105 -1.90 -1.87 -14.83
C LEU A 105 -1.32 -2.32 -16.17
N HIS A 106 -0.01 -2.15 -16.36
CA HIS A 106 0.72 -2.61 -17.53
C HIS A 106 1.19 -4.06 -17.45
N GLY A 107 0.85 -4.79 -16.38
CA GLY A 107 1.26 -6.17 -16.16
C GLY A 107 2.73 -6.33 -15.77
N ARG A 108 3.35 -5.27 -15.25
CA ARG A 108 4.72 -5.27 -14.71
C ARG A 108 4.68 -5.35 -13.17
N PRO A 109 5.66 -6.01 -12.52
CA PRO A 109 5.73 -6.05 -11.06
C PRO A 109 5.98 -4.67 -10.44
N ALA A 110 5.39 -4.43 -9.27
CA ALA A 110 5.55 -3.20 -8.51
C ALA A 110 6.35 -3.41 -7.23
N PRO A 111 7.18 -2.45 -6.80
CA PRO A 111 7.91 -2.55 -5.54
C PRO A 111 6.95 -2.47 -4.36
N CYS A 112 7.06 -3.42 -3.43
CA CYS A 112 6.35 -3.35 -2.17
C CYS A 112 7.17 -2.53 -1.17
N TYR A 113 6.54 -1.52 -0.60
CA TYR A 113 7.07 -0.77 0.52
C TYR A 113 6.67 -1.43 1.84
N GLY A 114 7.59 -1.48 2.81
CA GLY A 114 7.29 -1.79 4.20
C GLY A 114 6.73 -0.56 4.89
N LEU A 115 5.58 -0.69 5.54
CA LEU A 115 5.09 0.29 6.51
C LEU A 115 5.77 0.02 7.85
N ARG A 116 6.62 0.95 8.31
CA ARG A 116 7.15 0.94 9.67
C ARG A 116 6.59 2.11 10.46
N ALA A 117 6.12 1.83 11.68
CA ALA A 117 5.90 2.87 12.68
C ALA A 117 7.26 3.33 13.21
N SER A 118 7.63 4.58 12.96
CA SER A 118 8.82 5.23 13.50
C SER A 118 8.41 6.51 14.23
N SER A 119 8.57 6.51 15.55
CA SER A 119 8.40 7.70 16.41
C SER A 119 7.07 8.44 16.19
N GLY A 120 5.95 7.71 16.13
CA GLY A 120 4.61 8.27 15.91
C GLY A 120 4.28 8.61 14.45
N SER A 121 5.08 8.16 13.50
CA SER A 121 4.91 8.40 12.08
C SER A 121 5.07 7.10 11.28
N LEU A 122 4.26 6.93 10.24
CA LEU A 122 4.42 5.80 9.32
C LEU A 122 5.44 6.19 8.24
N VAL A 123 6.33 5.26 7.89
CA VAL A 123 7.28 5.41 6.79
C VAL A 123 7.10 4.23 5.84
N ALA A 124 7.01 4.51 4.54
CA ALA A 124 7.01 3.51 3.46
C ALA A 124 8.44 3.42 2.91
N GLU A 125 9.14 2.32 3.19
CA GLU A 125 10.50 2.07 2.72
C GLU A 125 10.52 0.86 1.79
N PRO A 126 11.33 0.83 0.71
CA PRO A 126 11.38 -0.32 -0.17
C PRO A 126 11.76 -1.58 0.63
N ALA A 127 10.96 -2.64 0.52
CA ALA A 127 11.21 -3.91 1.19
C ALA A 127 12.42 -4.61 0.54
N GLY A 128 13.63 -4.20 0.92
CA GLY A 128 14.87 -4.72 0.36
C GLY A 128 16.16 -3.95 0.72
N GLY A 129 16.09 -2.84 1.45
CA GLY A 129 17.28 -2.12 1.91
C GLY A 129 17.90 -2.76 3.15
N GLN A 130 19.04 -3.44 3.00
CA GLN A 130 19.95 -3.71 4.12
C GLN A 130 20.50 -2.38 4.65
N TYR A 131 19.85 -1.79 5.64
CA TYR A 131 20.47 -0.78 6.50
C TYR A 131 20.13 -1.12 7.95
N GLY A 132 21.18 -1.16 8.76
CA GLY A 132 21.24 -1.86 10.03
C GLY A 132 20.23 -1.40 11.07
N SER A 133 19.90 -2.36 11.93
CA SER A 133 19.64 -2.25 13.36
C SER A 133 18.81 -1.05 13.81
N GLU A 134 17.57 -1.32 14.23
CA GLU A 134 17.25 -1.32 15.67
C GLU A 134 15.86 -1.93 15.85
N SER A 135 15.78 -2.76 16.88
CA SER A 135 14.62 -3.55 17.22
C SER A 135 13.78 -2.70 18.16
N ASP A 136 12.63 -2.24 17.71
CA ASP A 136 11.51 -1.97 18.60
C ASP A 136 10.33 -2.73 18.03
N GLY A 137 10.00 -3.80 18.75
CA GLY A 137 8.78 -4.56 18.52
C GLY A 137 7.56 -3.66 18.76
N CYS A 138 6.44 -4.09 18.18
CA CYS A 138 5.13 -3.43 18.24
C CYS A 138 4.81 -2.75 19.57
#